data_AF-A0A1Y2LMS6-F1
#
_entry.id   AF-A0A1Y2LMS6-F1
#
_cell.length_a   1.000
_cell.length_b   1.000
_cell.length_c   1.000
_cell.angle_alpha   90.00
_cell.angle_beta   90.00
_cell.angle_gamma   90.00
#
_symmetry.space_group_name_H-M   'P 1'
#
loop_
_entity.id
_entity.type
_entity.pdbx_description
1 polymer ?
#
loop_
_entity_poly.entity_id
_entity_poly.type
_entity_poly.pdbx_seq_one_letter_code
_entity_poly.pdbx_strand_id
1 'polypeptide(L)'
;MATQQFDGGVPFAIATTAQKLQLLELPSEVAALLDSPHPPRLHLKSSAPASDQPAYAVLCTPNKTFHLRQVQTSNSLFVTAPRDLDSHGNDIPVSATCAIASCPATLELHPSDASAVASLHEVLPVYDIVAGHVDATGNGKSRNHIFENLPLSDAECMAGWNELMAFELDESTYRPSVNALAQAWRSISAAALAEGIKLDSQFLTEDVVTAVADDGHPSAFTKAVLRYLSDGGQDVEGPWSCLDRARTVAFVGRTLLEAKQGSTGFLIAEFTDTWEDSLPEAWRKDAKLGVIEGTYEFPSETTIRLKSKDAAVASMQDAHTTKPSARKWHEKFAKTRKK
;
A
#
# COMPACT_ATOMS: atom_id res chain seq x y z
N MET A 1 62.22 21.70 -14.65
CA MET A 1 62.62 20.37 -15.15
C MET A 1 62.51 19.38 -14.01
N ALA A 2 61.52 18.49 -14.06
CA ALA A 2 61.40 17.34 -13.17
C ALA A 2 61.02 16.16 -14.05
N THR A 3 62.01 15.37 -14.43
CA THR A 3 61.87 14.10 -15.15
C THR A 3 61.54 13.03 -14.12
N GLN A 4 60.26 12.82 -13.83
CA GLN A 4 59.82 11.54 -13.26
C GLN A 4 59.63 10.58 -14.44
N GLN A 5 60.55 9.64 -14.58
CA GLN A 5 60.37 8.46 -15.41
C GLN A 5 59.25 7.63 -14.75
N PHE A 6 58.06 7.66 -15.34
CA PHE A 6 56.92 6.83 -14.95
C PHE A 6 57.12 5.41 -15.48
N ASP A 7 57.85 4.59 -14.73
CA ASP A 7 57.91 3.15 -15.00
C ASP A 7 56.72 2.48 -14.28
N GLY A 8 55.62 2.25 -15.02
CA GLY A 8 54.48 1.43 -14.58
C GLY A 8 53.20 2.14 -14.09
N GLY A 9 53.08 3.47 -14.22
CA GLY A 9 51.84 4.18 -13.85
C GLY A 9 50.77 4.15 -14.95
N VAL A 10 49.51 3.88 -14.60
CA VAL A 10 48.37 4.06 -15.52
C VAL A 10 48.05 5.56 -15.62
N PRO A 11 48.05 6.17 -16.82
CA PRO A 11 47.75 7.59 -16.97
C PRO A 11 46.33 7.92 -16.48
N PHE A 12 46.20 9.00 -15.70
CA PHE A 12 44.91 9.50 -15.20
C PHE A 12 44.62 10.88 -15.75
N ALA A 13 43.42 11.06 -16.30
CA ALA A 13 42.96 12.34 -16.84
C ALA A 13 41.61 12.72 -16.24
N ILE A 14 41.26 14.02 -16.26
CA ILE A 14 39.94 14.52 -15.87
C ILE A 14 39.26 15.04 -17.14
N ALA A 15 38.04 14.58 -17.41
CA ALA A 15 37.28 15.05 -18.56
C ALA A 15 36.98 16.55 -18.44
N THR A 16 37.18 17.29 -19.52
CA THR A 16 36.87 18.74 -19.59
C THR A 16 35.38 19.02 -19.45
N THR A 17 34.53 18.06 -19.81
CA THR A 17 33.08 18.10 -19.59
C THR A 17 32.67 16.91 -18.74
N ALA A 18 32.28 17.19 -17.50
CA ALA A 18 31.79 16.18 -16.58
C ALA A 18 30.36 15.74 -16.94
N GLN A 19 30.12 14.43 -16.88
CA GLN A 19 28.79 13.83 -17.02
C GLN A 19 27.98 14.02 -15.72
N LYS A 20 26.67 14.16 -15.85
CA LYS A 20 25.73 14.23 -14.73
C LYS A 20 25.36 12.81 -14.30
N LEU A 21 26.23 12.17 -13.52
CA LEU A 21 26.02 10.82 -12.99
C LEU A 21 25.75 10.88 -11.49
N GLN A 22 24.80 10.05 -11.04
CA GLN A 22 24.56 9.78 -9.64
C GLN A 22 24.74 8.28 -9.39
N LEU A 23 25.30 7.95 -8.23
CA LEU A 23 25.46 6.57 -7.80
C LEU A 23 24.22 6.15 -7.03
N LEU A 24 23.62 5.02 -7.43
CA LEU A 24 22.48 4.42 -6.76
C LEU A 24 22.92 3.06 -6.19
N GLU A 25 22.74 2.87 -4.89
CA GLU A 25 22.89 1.58 -4.24
C GLU A 25 21.74 0.67 -4.68
N LEU A 26 22.09 -0.54 -5.10
CA LEU A 26 21.13 -1.54 -5.55
C LEU A 26 21.07 -2.69 -4.53
N PRO A 27 19.98 -2.82 -3.77
CA PRO A 27 19.71 -4.02 -3.00
C PRO A 27 19.76 -5.26 -3.90
N SER A 28 20.14 -6.41 -3.35
CA SER A 28 20.33 -7.65 -4.12
C SER A 28 19.10 -8.05 -4.94
N GLU A 29 17.90 -7.81 -4.41
CA GLU A 29 16.65 -8.06 -5.13
C GLU A 29 16.46 -7.15 -6.35
N VAL A 30 16.85 -5.88 -6.25
CA VAL A 30 16.74 -4.92 -7.36
C VAL A 30 17.82 -5.19 -8.40
N ALA A 31 19.04 -5.53 -7.96
CA ALA A 31 20.11 -5.94 -8.85
C ALA A 31 19.72 -7.20 -9.65
N ALA A 32 19.16 -8.22 -8.98
CA ALA A 32 18.68 -9.44 -9.63
C ALA A 32 17.56 -9.18 -10.65
N LEU A 33 16.67 -8.20 -10.38
CA LEU A 33 15.64 -7.79 -11.32
C LEU A 33 16.23 -7.14 -12.58
N LEU A 34 17.24 -6.27 -12.41
CA LEU A 34 17.93 -5.61 -13.52
C LEU A 34 18.78 -6.56 -14.36
N ASP A 35 19.37 -7.58 -13.73
CA ASP A 35 20.17 -8.62 -14.39
C ASP A 35 19.31 -9.74 -15.03
N SER A 36 17.98 -9.71 -14.84
CA SER A 36 17.09 -10.73 -15.39
C SER A 36 17.02 -10.65 -16.93
N PRO A 37 16.70 -11.76 -17.64
CA PRO A 37 16.63 -11.77 -19.11
C PRO A 37 15.61 -10.77 -19.70
N HIS A 38 14.59 -10.43 -18.92
CA HIS A 38 13.54 -9.48 -19.28
C HIS A 38 13.36 -8.49 -18.13
N PRO A 39 14.28 -7.52 -17.96
CA PRO A 39 14.27 -6.63 -16.82
C PRO A 39 13.00 -5.77 -16.87
N PRO A 40 12.21 -5.72 -15.78
CA PRO A 40 11.00 -4.91 -15.75
C PRO A 40 11.37 -3.42 -15.74
N ARG A 41 10.41 -2.58 -16.14
CA ARG A 41 10.56 -1.13 -16.02
C ARG A 41 10.50 -0.74 -14.55
N LEU A 42 11.49 0.02 -14.11
CA LEU A 42 11.49 0.66 -12.79
C LEU A 42 11.04 2.11 -12.95
N HIS A 43 10.26 2.59 -11.97
CA HIS A 43 9.67 3.92 -12.00
C HIS A 43 10.20 4.75 -10.84
N LEU A 44 10.64 5.97 -11.13
CA LEU A 44 10.88 6.98 -10.11
C LEU A 44 9.62 7.82 -9.96
N LYS A 45 8.94 7.68 -8.82
CA LYS A 45 7.76 8.45 -8.47
C LYS A 45 8.12 9.42 -7.34
N SER A 46 7.40 10.53 -7.22
CA SER A 46 7.66 11.54 -6.19
C SER A 46 6.38 12.01 -5.54
N SER A 47 6.43 12.25 -4.24
CA SER A 47 5.37 12.93 -3.52
C SER A 47 5.68 14.42 -3.42
N ALA A 48 4.68 15.26 -3.70
CA ALA A 48 4.75 16.69 -3.48
C ALA A 48 4.86 17.00 -1.97
N PRO A 49 5.47 18.12 -1.58
CA PRO A 49 5.52 18.50 -0.18
C PRO A 49 4.10 18.75 0.34
N ALA A 50 3.73 18.11 1.45
CA ALA A 50 2.52 18.41 2.20
C ALA A 50 2.85 19.33 3.38
N SER A 51 1.84 19.93 4.03
CA SER A 51 2.02 20.86 5.16
C SER A 51 3.02 20.36 6.22
N ASP A 52 3.02 19.05 6.48
CA ASP A 52 3.78 18.43 7.56
C ASP A 52 4.84 17.41 7.08
N GLN A 53 5.03 17.25 5.77
CA GLN A 53 5.94 16.26 5.19
C GLN A 53 6.73 16.86 4.01
N PRO A 54 8.08 16.77 4.02
CA PRO A 54 8.88 17.22 2.89
C PRO A 54 8.59 16.35 1.66
N ALA A 55 8.80 16.94 0.48
CA ALA A 55 8.78 16.17 -0.76
C ALA A 55 9.83 15.05 -0.70
N TYR A 56 9.47 13.87 -1.17
CA TYR A 56 10.36 12.72 -1.25
C TYR A 56 10.16 11.97 -2.56
N ALA A 57 11.18 11.21 -2.94
CA ALA A 57 11.14 10.36 -4.12
C ALA A 57 11.21 8.88 -3.70
N VAL A 58 10.59 8.04 -4.52
CA VAL A 58 10.62 6.59 -4.37
C VAL A 58 11.01 5.93 -5.68
N LEU A 59 11.66 4.78 -5.58
CA LEU A 59 11.85 3.85 -6.68
C LEU A 59 10.82 2.72 -6.52
N CYS A 60 9.97 2.56 -7.53
CA CYS A 60 9.00 1.48 -7.59
C CYS A 60 9.50 0.40 -8.55
N THR A 61 9.61 -0.83 -8.05
CA THR A 61 9.60 -2.04 -8.88
C THR A 61 8.13 -2.38 -9.21
N PRO A 62 7.85 -3.43 -10.02
CA PRO A 62 6.48 -3.85 -10.25
C PRO A 62 5.70 -4.22 -8.98
N ASN A 63 6.40 -4.62 -7.92
CA ASN A 63 5.80 -5.21 -6.73
C ASN A 63 6.18 -4.57 -5.38
N LYS A 64 7.16 -3.65 -5.36
CA LYS A 64 7.67 -3.05 -4.13
C LYS A 64 8.07 -1.59 -4.34
N THR A 65 8.01 -0.83 -3.26
CA THR A 65 8.46 0.56 -3.22
C THR A 65 9.66 0.74 -2.30
N PHE A 66 10.63 1.55 -2.74
CA PHE A 66 11.82 1.91 -1.98
C PHE A 66 11.95 3.43 -1.87
N HIS A 67 12.14 3.94 -0.66
CA HIS A 67 12.51 5.33 -0.44
C HIS A 67 13.94 5.59 -0.90
N LEU A 68 14.13 6.72 -1.58
CA LEU A 68 15.44 7.22 -1.97
C LEU A 68 15.99 8.14 -0.89
N ARG A 69 17.14 7.77 -0.35
CA ARG A 69 17.88 8.59 0.62
C ARG A 69 19.21 9.02 0.04
N GLN A 70 19.47 10.32 0.02
CA GLN A 70 20.78 10.83 -0.37
C GLN A 70 21.73 10.83 0.82
N VAL A 71 22.90 10.21 0.65
CA VAL A 71 23.98 10.19 1.65
C VAL A 71 25.21 10.87 1.08
N GLN A 72 25.66 11.92 1.76
CA GLN A 72 26.87 12.64 1.38
C GLN A 72 28.11 11.92 1.91
N THR A 73 29.20 12.00 1.16
CA THR A 73 30.50 11.47 1.57
C THR A 73 31.53 12.59 1.64
N SER A 74 32.43 12.51 2.62
CA SER A 74 33.61 13.38 2.70
C SER A 74 34.74 12.93 1.78
N ASN A 75 34.64 11.73 1.19
CA ASN A 75 35.62 11.20 0.27
C ASN A 75 35.39 11.72 -1.15
N SER A 76 36.46 11.92 -1.90
CA SER A 76 36.36 12.23 -3.33
C SER A 76 36.10 10.95 -4.11
N LEU A 77 34.88 10.81 -4.66
CA LEU A 77 34.50 9.69 -5.52
C LEU A 77 34.41 10.15 -6.98
N PHE A 78 35.16 9.48 -7.84
CA PHE A 78 35.14 9.72 -9.28
C PHE A 78 34.62 8.48 -10.01
N VAL A 79 33.68 8.68 -10.93
CA VAL A 79 33.35 7.68 -11.93
C VAL A 79 34.35 7.85 -13.06
N THR A 80 34.99 6.75 -13.45
CA THR A 80 36.01 6.75 -14.49
C THR A 80 35.60 5.87 -15.66
N ALA A 81 36.06 6.23 -16.85
CA ALA A 81 35.95 5.40 -18.05
C ALA A 81 37.33 5.24 -18.70
N PRO A 82 37.60 4.10 -19.35
CA PRO A 82 38.76 3.94 -20.22
C PRO A 82 38.72 4.98 -21.35
N ARG A 83 39.87 5.57 -21.68
CA ARG A 83 40.03 6.51 -22.79
C ARG A 83 41.38 6.31 -23.45
N ASP A 84 41.37 6.12 -24.75
CA ASP A 84 42.61 6.14 -25.53
C ASP A 84 43.06 7.59 -25.70
N LEU A 85 44.30 7.87 -25.29
CA LEU A 85 44.92 9.16 -25.55
C LEU A 85 45.60 9.09 -26.91
N ASP A 86 45.17 9.96 -27.82
CA ASP A 86 45.83 10.15 -29.11
C ASP A 86 47.26 10.64 -28.86
N SER A 87 48.24 9.78 -29.14
CA SER A 87 49.62 10.23 -29.26
C SER A 87 49.74 11.01 -30.56
N HIS A 88 50.26 12.24 -30.50
CA HIS A 88 50.61 12.99 -31.71
C HIS A 88 51.81 12.32 -32.41
N GLY A 89 51.56 11.32 -33.27
CA GLY A 89 52.60 10.61 -34.04
C GLY A 89 52.25 9.13 -34.34
N ASN A 90 53.19 8.39 -34.94
CA ASN A 90 53.09 6.94 -35.22
C ASN A 90 53.20 6.05 -33.96
N ASP A 91 52.93 6.60 -32.78
CA ASP A 91 53.03 5.87 -31.51
C ASP A 91 51.74 5.10 -31.20
N ILE A 92 51.88 4.00 -30.44
CA ILE A 92 50.77 3.17 -29.99
C ILE A 92 49.88 4.00 -29.04
N PRO A 93 48.56 4.06 -29.24
CA PRO A 93 47.64 4.76 -28.33
C PRO A 93 47.83 4.27 -26.90
N VAL A 94 47.94 5.21 -25.96
CA VAL A 94 48.08 4.87 -24.54
C VAL A 94 46.70 4.87 -23.91
N SER A 95 46.25 3.69 -23.45
CA SER A 95 45.02 3.55 -22.68
C SER A 95 45.17 4.26 -21.33
N ALA A 96 44.35 5.27 -21.11
CA ALA A 96 44.28 6.06 -19.89
C ALA A 96 42.94 5.86 -19.17
N THR A 97 42.93 6.12 -17.87
CA THR A 97 41.70 6.19 -17.08
C THR A 97 41.27 7.65 -16.98
N CYS A 98 40.08 7.98 -17.44
CA CYS A 98 39.56 9.34 -17.42
C CYS A 98 38.40 9.47 -16.42
N ALA A 99 38.50 10.38 -15.46
CA ALA A 99 37.39 10.75 -14.60
C ALA A 99 36.34 11.52 -15.40
N ILE A 100 35.16 10.90 -15.56
CA ILE A 100 34.04 11.44 -16.34
C ILE A 100 33.00 12.12 -15.44
N ALA A 101 32.95 11.81 -14.15
CA ALA A 101 32.07 12.45 -13.19
C ALA A 101 32.66 12.47 -11.78
N SER A 102 32.23 13.43 -10.96
CA SER A 102 32.48 13.48 -9.52
C SER A 102 31.16 13.31 -8.78
N CYS A 103 31.09 12.37 -7.86
CA CYS A 103 29.86 12.00 -7.15
C CYS A 103 30.02 12.27 -5.64
N PRO A 104 29.67 13.47 -5.15
CA PRO A 104 29.81 13.82 -3.74
C PRO A 104 28.77 13.13 -2.83
N ALA A 105 27.80 12.43 -3.43
CA ALA A 105 26.75 11.73 -2.73
C ALA A 105 26.34 10.46 -3.48
N THR A 106 25.84 9.49 -2.71
CA THR A 106 25.19 8.27 -3.16
C THR A 106 23.70 8.32 -2.83
N LEU A 107 22.89 7.62 -3.61
CA LEU A 107 21.48 7.38 -3.32
C LEU A 107 21.36 5.96 -2.76
N GLU A 108 20.78 5.83 -1.58
CA GLU A 108 20.50 4.56 -0.91
C GLU A 108 19.01 4.23 -1.07
N LEU A 109 18.71 2.93 -1.24
CA LEU A 109 17.33 2.42 -1.34
C LEU A 109 16.93 1.74 -0.04
N HIS A 110 15.86 2.23 0.58
CA HIS A 110 15.27 1.62 1.76
C HIS A 110 13.85 1.15 1.46
N PRO A 111 13.44 -0.07 1.85
CA PRO A 111 12.06 -0.51 1.71
C PRO A 111 11.08 0.50 2.33
N SER A 112 9.97 0.74 1.65
CA SER A 112 8.90 1.61 2.14
C SER A 112 7.89 0.80 2.96
N ASP A 113 7.51 1.33 4.12
CA ASP A 113 6.41 0.82 4.95
C ASP A 113 5.11 1.60 4.72
N ALA A 114 5.02 2.37 3.63
CA ALA A 114 3.86 3.20 3.33
C ALA A 114 2.62 2.34 3.08
N SER A 115 1.52 2.68 3.74
CA SER A 115 0.25 1.97 3.58
C SER A 115 -0.47 2.43 2.32
N ALA A 116 -0.63 1.52 1.35
CA ALA A 116 -1.41 1.77 0.14
C ALA A 116 -2.86 2.15 0.45
N VAL A 117 -3.46 1.50 1.46
CA VAL A 117 -4.83 1.80 1.91
C VAL A 117 -4.94 3.23 2.43
N ALA A 118 -3.98 3.69 3.25
CA ALA A 118 -3.97 5.05 3.76
C ALA A 118 -3.83 6.08 2.63
N SER A 119 -2.90 5.86 1.70
CA SER A 119 -2.70 6.75 0.55
C SER A 119 -3.92 6.79 -0.38
N LEU A 120 -4.58 5.64 -0.61
CA LEU A 120 -5.80 5.58 -1.41
C LEU A 120 -6.99 6.27 -0.72
N HIS A 121 -7.10 6.19 0.61
CA HIS A 121 -8.13 6.91 1.36
C HIS A 121 -8.09 8.42 1.18
N GLU A 122 -6.89 8.99 1.01
CA GLU A 122 -6.69 10.43 0.82
C GLU A 122 -7.10 10.92 -0.58
N VAL A 123 -6.97 10.07 -1.60
CA VAL A 123 -7.20 10.45 -3.01
C VAL A 123 -8.53 9.98 -3.58
N LEU A 124 -9.13 8.93 -3.01
CA LEU A 124 -10.39 8.37 -3.50
C LEU A 124 -11.60 9.03 -2.82
N PRO A 125 -12.53 9.63 -3.59
CA PRO A 125 -13.80 10.11 -3.07
C PRO A 125 -14.64 8.94 -2.54
N VAL A 126 -15.50 9.25 -1.57
CA VAL A 126 -16.43 8.28 -0.99
C VAL A 126 -17.67 8.16 -1.86
N TYR A 127 -18.06 6.93 -2.16
CA TYR A 127 -19.36 6.58 -2.71
C TYR A 127 -20.26 6.13 -1.57
N ASP A 128 -21.25 6.94 -1.23
CA ASP A 128 -22.23 6.63 -0.19
C ASP A 128 -23.64 6.46 -0.79
N ILE A 129 -24.50 5.74 -0.07
CA ILE A 129 -25.92 5.62 -0.42
C ILE A 129 -26.74 6.01 0.80
N VAL A 130 -27.33 7.20 0.74
CA VAL A 130 -28.10 7.80 1.85
C VAL A 130 -29.56 7.87 1.43
N ALA A 131 -30.44 7.24 2.23
CA ALA A 131 -31.87 7.18 1.96
C ALA A 131 -32.24 6.70 0.54
N GLY A 132 -31.45 5.77 -0.03
CA GLY A 132 -31.65 5.23 -1.37
C GLY A 132 -31.13 6.10 -2.51
N HIS A 133 -30.50 7.23 -2.21
CA HIS A 133 -29.86 8.10 -3.19
C HIS A 133 -28.33 7.99 -3.08
N VAL A 134 -27.68 7.93 -4.25
CA VAL A 134 -26.22 7.93 -4.34
C VAL A 134 -25.71 9.33 -3.99
N ASP A 135 -24.87 9.40 -2.97
CA ASP A 135 -24.10 10.60 -2.60
C ASP A 135 -22.63 10.33 -2.91
N ALA A 136 -22.21 10.74 -4.10
CA ALA A 136 -20.85 10.56 -4.60
C ALA A 136 -20.43 11.77 -5.43
N THR A 137 -19.30 12.38 -5.09
CA THR A 137 -18.66 13.42 -5.91
C THR A 137 -17.52 12.80 -6.70
N GLY A 138 -17.69 12.68 -8.02
CA GLY A 138 -16.67 12.12 -8.90
C GLY A 138 -15.40 12.94 -8.95
N ASN A 139 -14.26 12.28 -9.12
CA ASN A 139 -12.96 12.93 -9.25
C ASN A 139 -12.48 13.05 -10.72
N GLY A 140 -13.18 12.43 -11.68
CA GLY A 140 -12.82 12.43 -13.10
C GLY A 140 -11.45 11.82 -13.38
N LYS A 141 -10.99 10.90 -12.53
CA LYS A 141 -9.69 10.24 -12.63
C LYS A 141 -9.90 8.75 -12.77
N SER A 142 -9.18 8.15 -13.71
CA SER A 142 -9.08 6.70 -13.83
C SER A 142 -8.13 6.11 -12.78
N ARG A 143 -8.25 4.82 -12.51
CA ARG A 143 -7.39 4.03 -11.63
C ARG A 143 -5.93 4.16 -12.03
N ASN A 144 -5.63 4.05 -13.32
CA ASN A 144 -4.26 4.18 -13.82
C ASN A 144 -3.69 5.58 -13.52
N HIS A 145 -4.49 6.63 -13.71
CA HIS A 145 -4.09 7.98 -13.36
C HIS A 145 -3.83 8.13 -11.84
N ILE A 146 -4.65 7.51 -10.99
CA ILE A 146 -4.39 7.51 -9.53
C ILE A 146 -3.06 6.80 -9.23
N PHE A 147 -2.82 5.61 -9.81
CA PHE A 147 -1.63 4.79 -9.51
C PHE A 147 -0.33 5.45 -10.01
N GLU A 148 -0.37 6.17 -11.14
CA GLU A 148 0.77 6.94 -11.65
C GLU A 148 1.18 8.10 -10.73
N ASN A 149 0.22 8.66 -9.99
CA ASN A 149 0.42 9.81 -9.11
C ASN A 149 0.58 9.45 -7.62
N LEU A 150 0.57 8.15 -7.28
CA LEU A 150 0.87 7.67 -5.94
C LEU A 150 2.34 7.23 -5.85
N PRO A 151 3.06 7.56 -4.76
CA PRO A 151 4.44 7.15 -4.54
C PRO A 151 4.53 5.69 -4.06
N LEU A 152 3.88 4.79 -4.80
CA LEU A 152 3.75 3.36 -4.50
C LEU A 152 3.84 2.54 -5.78
N SER A 153 4.21 1.26 -5.66
CA SER A 153 4.22 0.33 -6.78
C SER A 153 2.80 -0.05 -7.19
N ASP A 154 2.63 -0.43 -8.44
CA ASP A 154 1.31 -0.74 -8.97
C ASP A 154 0.68 -1.95 -8.27
N ALA A 155 1.47 -2.94 -7.85
CA ALA A 155 0.96 -4.08 -7.08
C ALA A 155 0.51 -3.67 -5.67
N GLU A 156 1.25 -2.79 -4.98
CA GLU A 156 0.85 -2.28 -3.66
C GLU A 156 -0.44 -1.44 -3.79
N CYS A 157 -0.52 -0.57 -4.80
CA CYS A 157 -1.74 0.17 -5.11
C CYS A 157 -2.92 -0.76 -5.43
N MET A 158 -2.70 -1.81 -6.22
CA MET A 158 -3.75 -2.77 -6.57
C MET A 158 -4.20 -3.58 -5.35
N ALA A 159 -3.28 -3.98 -4.47
CA ALA A 159 -3.62 -4.65 -3.21
C ALA A 159 -4.49 -3.75 -2.33
N GLY A 160 -4.09 -2.49 -2.11
CA GLY A 160 -4.88 -1.53 -1.34
C GLY A 160 -6.23 -1.21 -1.98
N TRP A 161 -6.29 -1.12 -3.31
CA TRP A 161 -7.53 -0.93 -4.06
C TRP A 161 -8.51 -2.09 -3.85
N ASN A 162 -8.01 -3.33 -3.87
CA ASN A 162 -8.81 -4.53 -3.61
C ASN A 162 -9.30 -4.58 -2.16
N GLU A 163 -8.43 -4.25 -1.22
CA GLU A 163 -8.78 -4.19 0.21
C GLU A 163 -9.88 -3.16 0.49
N LEU A 164 -9.83 -2.01 -0.18
CA LEU A 164 -10.85 -0.98 -0.09
C LEU A 164 -12.13 -1.28 -0.88
N MET A 165 -12.17 -2.36 -1.66
CA MET A 165 -13.23 -2.63 -2.64
C MET A 165 -13.49 -1.40 -3.54
N ALA A 166 -12.42 -0.67 -3.87
CA ALA A 166 -12.51 0.50 -4.74
C ALA A 166 -12.91 0.07 -6.15
N PHE A 167 -13.59 0.97 -6.87
CA PHE A 167 -14.12 0.70 -8.20
C PHE A 167 -14.15 1.96 -9.06
N GLU A 168 -14.28 1.76 -10.37
CA GLU A 168 -14.47 2.83 -11.35
C GLU A 168 -15.94 2.90 -11.77
N LEU A 169 -16.46 4.12 -11.90
CA LEU A 169 -17.79 4.43 -12.40
C LEU A 169 -17.74 5.79 -13.11
N ASP A 170 -18.24 5.85 -14.34
CA ASP A 170 -18.34 7.08 -15.14
C ASP A 170 -17.04 7.92 -15.16
N GLU A 171 -15.93 7.29 -15.54
CA GLU A 171 -14.57 7.88 -15.62
C GLU A 171 -14.01 8.41 -14.28
N SER A 172 -14.68 8.11 -13.17
CA SER A 172 -14.25 8.45 -11.82
C SER A 172 -13.95 7.18 -11.01
N THR A 173 -13.10 7.31 -10.02
CA THR A 173 -12.76 6.24 -9.08
C THR A 173 -13.39 6.52 -7.73
N TYR A 174 -13.89 5.50 -7.04
CA TYR A 174 -14.49 5.66 -5.72
C TYR A 174 -14.04 4.59 -4.75
N ARG A 175 -14.11 4.93 -3.46
CA ARG A 175 -14.16 3.94 -2.38
C ARG A 175 -15.58 3.90 -1.78
N PRO A 176 -16.17 2.73 -1.55
CA PRO A 176 -17.49 2.64 -0.97
C PRO A 176 -17.48 3.07 0.51
N SER A 177 -18.58 3.68 0.95
CA SER A 177 -18.89 3.86 2.37
C SER A 177 -19.32 2.53 2.99
N VAL A 178 -19.34 2.46 4.32
CA VAL A 178 -19.88 1.30 5.04
C VAL A 178 -21.37 1.10 4.73
N ASN A 179 -22.14 2.17 4.58
CA ASN A 179 -23.56 2.08 4.23
C ASN A 179 -23.75 1.51 2.83
N ALA A 180 -22.93 1.95 1.87
CA ALA A 180 -22.95 1.42 0.51
C ALA A 180 -22.57 -0.07 0.50
N LEU A 181 -21.56 -0.48 1.27
CA LEU A 181 -21.19 -1.89 1.44
C LEU A 181 -22.33 -2.72 2.05
N ALA A 182 -22.99 -2.21 3.10
CA ALA A 182 -24.11 -2.90 3.74
C ALA A 182 -25.28 -3.07 2.77
N GLN A 183 -25.58 -2.06 1.95
CA GLN A 183 -26.64 -2.14 0.95
C GLN A 183 -26.27 -3.08 -0.20
N ALA A 184 -25.05 -2.97 -0.75
CA ALA A 184 -24.58 -3.88 -1.79
C ALA A 184 -24.64 -5.35 -1.34
N TRP A 185 -24.23 -5.65 -0.10
CA TRP A 185 -24.33 -7.01 0.43
C TRP A 185 -25.78 -7.50 0.55
N ARG A 186 -26.71 -6.63 0.99
CA ARG A 186 -28.14 -6.96 1.03
C ARG A 186 -28.68 -7.26 -0.37
N SER A 187 -28.34 -6.44 -1.35
CA SER A 187 -28.76 -6.64 -2.75
C SER A 187 -28.16 -7.91 -3.34
N ILE A 188 -26.87 -8.19 -3.09
CA ILE A 188 -26.22 -9.46 -3.47
C ILE A 188 -26.95 -10.66 -2.87
N SER A 189 -27.27 -10.61 -1.57
CA SER A 189 -27.97 -11.71 -0.89
C SER A 189 -29.39 -11.90 -1.41
N ALA A 190 -30.11 -10.80 -1.67
CA ALA A 190 -31.47 -10.83 -2.21
C ALA A 190 -31.50 -11.38 -3.65
N ALA A 191 -30.61 -10.89 -4.51
CA ALA A 191 -30.45 -11.37 -5.88
C ALA A 191 -30.09 -12.86 -5.91
N ALA A 192 -29.13 -13.28 -5.08
CA ALA A 192 -28.75 -14.69 -5.02
C ALA A 192 -29.91 -15.58 -4.56
N LEU A 193 -30.71 -15.13 -3.60
CA LEU A 193 -31.90 -15.86 -3.15
C LEU A 193 -32.97 -15.94 -4.26
N ALA A 194 -33.23 -14.83 -4.97
CA ALA A 194 -34.22 -14.76 -6.04
C ALA A 194 -33.86 -15.66 -7.23
N GLU A 195 -32.58 -15.70 -7.60
CA GLU A 195 -32.07 -16.50 -8.72
C GLU A 195 -31.67 -17.93 -8.31
N GLY A 196 -31.80 -18.28 -7.03
CA GLY A 196 -31.42 -19.60 -6.50
C GLY A 196 -29.90 -19.87 -6.54
N ILE A 197 -29.09 -18.82 -6.54
CA ILE A 197 -27.63 -18.88 -6.55
C ILE A 197 -27.11 -19.17 -5.14
N LYS A 198 -26.31 -20.24 -5.02
CA LYS A 198 -25.71 -20.67 -3.75
C LYS A 198 -24.38 -19.96 -3.51
N LEU A 199 -24.42 -18.87 -2.74
CA LEU A 199 -23.24 -18.08 -2.35
C LEU A 199 -22.21 -18.85 -1.51
N ASP A 200 -22.60 -19.99 -0.94
CA ASP A 200 -21.73 -20.89 -0.17
C ASP A 200 -20.96 -21.89 -1.04
N SER A 201 -21.12 -21.82 -2.35
CA SER A 201 -20.47 -22.67 -3.34
C SER A 201 -19.93 -21.84 -4.50
N GLN A 202 -19.41 -22.50 -5.54
CA GLN A 202 -18.97 -21.80 -6.74
C GLN A 202 -20.18 -21.34 -7.57
N PHE A 203 -20.17 -20.06 -7.97
CA PHE A 203 -21.20 -19.46 -8.82
C PHE A 203 -20.60 -18.56 -9.88
N LEU A 204 -21.37 -18.26 -10.93
CA LEU A 204 -20.96 -17.32 -11.97
C LEU A 204 -21.07 -15.89 -11.44
N THR A 205 -19.97 -15.15 -11.50
CA THR A 205 -19.89 -13.78 -10.98
C THR A 205 -20.86 -12.86 -11.72
N GLU A 206 -20.97 -13.02 -13.05
CA GLU A 206 -21.83 -12.17 -13.88
C GLU A 206 -23.32 -12.37 -13.59
N ASP A 207 -23.77 -13.54 -13.17
CA ASP A 207 -25.18 -13.80 -12.85
C ASP A 207 -25.63 -12.93 -11.67
N VAL A 208 -24.83 -12.94 -10.59
CA VAL A 208 -25.08 -12.10 -9.40
C VAL A 208 -24.94 -10.62 -9.76
N VAL A 209 -23.90 -10.26 -10.51
CA VAL A 209 -23.62 -8.87 -10.87
C VAL A 209 -24.74 -8.27 -11.73
N THR A 210 -25.28 -9.04 -12.68
CA THR A 210 -26.38 -8.61 -13.54
C THR A 210 -27.65 -8.40 -12.72
N ALA A 211 -28.02 -9.37 -11.88
CA ALA A 211 -29.20 -9.26 -11.02
C ALA A 211 -29.12 -8.07 -10.05
N VAL A 212 -27.93 -7.80 -9.49
CA VAL A 212 -27.71 -6.64 -8.60
C VAL A 212 -27.66 -5.31 -9.37
N ALA A 213 -27.26 -5.33 -10.65
CA ALA A 213 -27.28 -4.14 -11.50
C ALA A 213 -28.71 -3.74 -11.89
N ASP A 214 -29.61 -4.70 -12.05
CA ASP A 214 -31.04 -4.45 -12.27
C ASP A 214 -31.69 -3.73 -11.07
N ASP A 215 -31.15 -3.93 -9.86
CA ASP A 215 -31.51 -3.20 -8.64
C ASP A 215 -30.85 -1.80 -8.52
N GLY A 216 -30.06 -1.39 -9.52
CA GLY A 216 -29.47 -0.05 -9.62
C GLY A 216 -28.08 0.11 -9.00
N HIS A 217 -27.41 -0.98 -8.59
CA HIS A 217 -26.03 -0.91 -8.11
C HIS A 217 -25.00 -1.05 -9.25
N PRO A 218 -23.89 -0.29 -9.23
CA PRO A 218 -22.86 -0.41 -10.26
C PRO A 218 -22.23 -1.80 -10.32
N SER A 219 -22.15 -2.39 -11.51
CA SER A 219 -21.55 -3.72 -11.70
C SER A 219 -20.10 -3.81 -11.20
N ALA A 220 -19.30 -2.75 -11.41
CA ALA A 220 -17.93 -2.67 -10.95
C ALA A 220 -17.82 -2.70 -9.41
N PHE A 221 -18.78 -2.09 -8.72
CA PHE A 221 -18.85 -2.11 -7.26
C PHE A 221 -19.19 -3.52 -6.74
N THR A 222 -20.21 -4.16 -7.32
CA THR A 222 -20.59 -5.54 -6.97
C THR A 222 -19.43 -6.52 -7.20
N LYS A 223 -18.73 -6.41 -8.33
CA LYS A 223 -17.52 -7.22 -8.61
C LYS A 223 -16.42 -6.97 -7.59
N ALA A 224 -16.20 -5.72 -7.18
CA ALA A 224 -15.19 -5.40 -6.18
C ALA A 224 -15.49 -6.06 -4.82
N VAL A 225 -16.75 -6.04 -4.38
CA VAL A 225 -17.19 -6.72 -3.14
C VAL A 225 -17.02 -8.23 -3.26
N LEU A 226 -17.53 -8.86 -4.33
CA LEU A 226 -17.41 -10.31 -4.52
C LEU A 226 -15.95 -10.76 -4.58
N ARG A 227 -15.09 -10.00 -5.28
CA ARG A 227 -13.65 -10.30 -5.35
C ARG A 227 -12.97 -10.19 -3.98
N TYR A 228 -13.28 -9.16 -3.19
CA TYR A 228 -12.75 -9.02 -1.84
C TYR A 228 -13.16 -10.20 -0.95
N LEU A 229 -14.40 -10.67 -1.09
CA LEU A 229 -14.94 -11.79 -0.33
C LEU A 229 -14.52 -13.17 -0.84
N SER A 230 -13.99 -13.29 -2.05
CA SER A 230 -13.60 -14.57 -2.65
C SER A 230 -12.33 -15.15 -2.04
N ASP A 231 -12.21 -16.48 -2.09
CA ASP A 231 -10.98 -17.17 -1.69
C ASP A 231 -9.79 -16.77 -2.58
N GLY A 232 -8.62 -16.57 -1.96
CA GLY A 232 -7.40 -16.10 -2.62
C GLY A 232 -6.76 -17.13 -3.57
N GLY A 233 -7.28 -18.37 -3.59
CA GLY A 233 -6.83 -19.43 -4.48
C GLY A 233 -7.51 -19.47 -5.86
N GLN A 234 -8.50 -18.60 -6.12
CA GLN A 234 -9.21 -18.59 -7.41
C GLN A 234 -8.58 -17.63 -8.43
N ASP A 235 -8.82 -17.93 -9.71
CA ASP A 235 -8.50 -17.03 -10.80
C ASP A 235 -9.30 -15.72 -10.64
N VAL A 236 -8.60 -14.64 -10.31
CA VAL A 236 -9.18 -13.32 -10.05
C VAL A 236 -9.86 -12.74 -11.29
N GLU A 237 -9.49 -13.24 -12.48
CA GLU A 237 -10.10 -12.85 -13.77
C GLU A 237 -11.04 -13.93 -14.34
N GLY A 238 -11.23 -15.03 -13.61
CA GLY A 238 -12.14 -16.09 -13.99
C GLY A 238 -13.61 -15.67 -13.88
N PRO A 239 -14.53 -16.33 -14.61
CA PRO A 239 -15.96 -16.01 -14.57
C PRO A 239 -16.66 -16.55 -13.31
N TRP A 240 -15.93 -17.25 -12.44
CA TRP A 240 -16.46 -17.94 -11.27
C TRP A 240 -15.96 -17.28 -9.99
N SER A 241 -16.85 -17.14 -9.01
CA SER A 241 -16.50 -16.74 -7.65
C SER A 241 -16.89 -17.84 -6.66
N CYS A 242 -16.11 -17.94 -5.59
CA CYS A 242 -16.41 -18.73 -4.41
C CYS A 242 -16.02 -17.89 -3.20
N LEU A 243 -17.02 -17.53 -2.41
CA LEU A 243 -16.84 -16.69 -1.24
C LEU A 243 -16.10 -17.47 -0.15
N ASP A 244 -15.10 -16.84 0.45
CA ASP A 244 -14.45 -17.37 1.65
C ASP A 244 -15.40 -17.20 2.85
N ARG A 245 -15.74 -18.32 3.48
CA ARG A 245 -16.69 -18.38 4.60
C ARG A 245 -16.26 -17.49 5.76
N ALA A 246 -15.00 -17.59 6.19
CA ALA A 246 -14.52 -16.85 7.36
C ALA A 246 -14.48 -15.34 7.10
N ARG A 247 -13.99 -14.93 5.93
CA ARG A 247 -13.91 -13.54 5.48
C ARG A 247 -15.30 -12.94 5.30
N THR A 248 -16.23 -13.67 4.69
CA THR A 248 -17.60 -13.19 4.47
C THR A 248 -18.34 -12.99 5.78
N VAL A 249 -18.29 -13.98 6.68
CA VAL A 249 -18.91 -13.86 8.01
C VAL A 249 -18.37 -12.64 8.75
N ALA A 250 -17.04 -12.47 8.80
CA ALA A 250 -16.41 -11.33 9.44
C ALA A 250 -16.78 -9.99 8.78
N PHE A 251 -16.78 -9.93 7.45
CA PHE A 251 -17.12 -8.73 6.69
C PHE A 251 -18.56 -8.27 6.98
N VAL A 252 -19.54 -9.19 6.92
CA VAL A 252 -20.95 -8.85 7.17
C VAL A 252 -21.14 -8.33 8.59
N GLY A 253 -20.54 -8.99 9.58
CA GLY A 253 -20.64 -8.57 10.98
C GLY A 253 -20.05 -7.18 11.23
N ARG A 254 -18.84 -6.91 10.70
CA ARG A 254 -18.20 -5.59 10.82
C ARG A 254 -19.02 -4.51 10.12
N THR A 255 -19.43 -4.77 8.88
CA THR A 255 -20.19 -3.80 8.07
C THR A 255 -21.54 -3.48 8.71
N LEU A 256 -22.26 -4.47 9.26
CA LEU A 256 -23.51 -4.25 10.00
C LEU A 256 -23.30 -3.41 11.25
N LEU A 257 -22.24 -3.70 12.03
CA LEU A 257 -21.94 -2.96 13.25
C LEU A 257 -21.52 -1.53 12.95
N GLU A 258 -20.67 -1.32 11.94
CA GLU A 258 -20.18 -0.01 11.51
C GLU A 258 -21.30 0.84 10.88
N ALA A 259 -22.22 0.23 10.12
CA ALA A 259 -23.37 0.92 9.52
C ALA A 259 -24.39 1.37 10.56
N LYS A 260 -24.43 0.74 11.74
CA LYS A 260 -25.31 1.15 12.84
C LYS A 260 -24.75 2.43 13.49
N GLN A 261 -25.10 3.57 12.92
CA GLN A 261 -24.78 4.88 13.49
C GLN A 261 -25.65 5.13 14.74
N GLY A 262 -25.03 5.33 15.91
CA GLY A 262 -25.75 5.72 17.13
C GLY A 262 -24.95 5.61 18.42
N SER A 263 -25.19 6.51 19.37
CA SER A 263 -24.53 6.55 20.68
C SER A 263 -25.06 5.51 21.68
N THR A 264 -26.19 4.88 21.40
CA THR A 264 -26.94 4.02 22.34
C THR A 264 -26.54 2.54 22.32
N GLY A 265 -25.64 2.14 21.40
CA GLY A 265 -25.27 0.72 21.22
C GLY A 265 -26.38 -0.11 20.57
N PHE A 266 -25.99 -1.26 20.02
CA PHE A 266 -26.86 -2.28 19.42
C PHE A 266 -27.08 -3.38 20.47
N LEU A 267 -28.32 -3.82 20.72
CA LEU A 267 -28.54 -5.01 21.54
C LEU A 267 -27.83 -6.24 20.95
N ILE A 268 -27.08 -6.98 21.77
CA ILE A 268 -26.26 -8.11 21.30
C ILE A 268 -27.11 -9.19 20.62
N ALA A 269 -28.29 -9.50 21.18
CA ALA A 269 -29.21 -10.48 20.62
C ALA A 269 -29.72 -10.03 19.23
N GLU A 270 -30.25 -8.81 19.14
CA GLU A 270 -30.77 -8.25 17.87
C GLU A 270 -29.66 -8.13 16.81
N PHE A 271 -28.44 -7.77 17.22
CA PHE A 271 -27.28 -7.71 16.32
C PHE A 271 -26.93 -9.10 15.77
N THR A 272 -26.87 -10.10 16.64
CA THR A 272 -26.52 -11.47 16.26
C THR A 272 -27.59 -12.05 15.34
N ASP A 273 -28.88 -11.87 15.66
CA ASP A 273 -29.99 -12.31 14.82
C ASP A 273 -29.96 -11.64 13.43
N THR A 274 -29.73 -10.32 13.38
CA THR A 274 -29.60 -9.58 12.12
C THR A 274 -28.41 -10.06 11.30
N TRP A 275 -27.29 -10.38 11.97
CA TRP A 275 -26.09 -10.90 11.32
C TRP A 275 -26.32 -12.31 10.77
N GLU A 276 -26.95 -13.21 11.54
CA GLU A 276 -27.35 -14.54 11.08
C GLU A 276 -28.25 -14.45 9.85
N ASP A 277 -29.28 -13.60 9.87
CA ASP A 277 -30.21 -13.45 8.76
C ASP A 277 -29.58 -12.82 7.51
N SER A 278 -28.47 -12.10 7.67
CA SER A 278 -27.71 -11.50 6.56
C SER A 278 -26.69 -12.47 5.93
N LEU A 279 -26.59 -13.72 6.39
CA LEU A 279 -25.66 -14.71 5.87
C LEU A 279 -26.37 -15.81 5.07
N PRO A 280 -25.67 -16.49 4.14
CA PRO A 280 -26.13 -17.74 3.56
C PRO A 280 -26.53 -18.75 4.64
N GLU A 281 -27.57 -19.55 4.38
CA GLU A 281 -28.16 -20.48 5.36
C GLU A 281 -27.12 -21.41 5.99
N ALA A 282 -26.16 -21.89 5.19
CA ALA A 282 -25.07 -22.75 5.64
C ALA A 282 -24.14 -22.12 6.69
N TRP A 283 -24.10 -20.79 6.78
CA TRP A 283 -23.11 -20.04 7.58
C TRP A 283 -23.70 -19.28 8.76
N ARG A 284 -25.03 -19.31 8.94
CA ARG A 284 -25.71 -18.59 10.04
C ARG A 284 -25.07 -18.87 11.40
N LYS A 285 -24.76 -20.14 11.68
CA LYS A 285 -24.15 -20.58 12.95
C LYS A 285 -22.74 -20.05 13.22
N ASP A 286 -22.10 -19.41 12.25
CA ASP A 286 -20.77 -18.82 12.40
C ASP A 286 -20.81 -17.35 12.80
N ALA A 287 -21.98 -16.70 12.81
CA ALA A 287 -22.17 -15.34 13.28
C ALA A 287 -21.93 -15.26 14.80
N LYS A 288 -20.66 -15.16 15.18
CA LYS A 288 -20.21 -15.12 16.57
C LYS A 288 -19.35 -13.90 16.78
N LEU A 289 -19.53 -13.23 17.92
CA LEU A 289 -18.78 -12.02 18.25
C LEU A 289 -17.25 -12.21 18.16
N GLY A 290 -16.73 -13.40 18.51
CA GLY A 290 -15.30 -13.71 18.39
C GLY A 290 -14.73 -13.61 16.96
N VAL A 291 -15.56 -13.67 15.91
CA VAL A 291 -15.13 -13.52 14.51
C VAL A 291 -14.79 -12.06 14.17
N ILE A 292 -15.34 -11.10 14.92
CA ILE A 292 -15.10 -9.66 14.76
C ILE A 292 -14.41 -9.08 16.00
N GLU A 293 -13.64 -9.89 16.73
CA GLU A 293 -12.92 -9.45 17.92
C GLU A 293 -12.01 -8.25 17.62
N GLY A 294 -11.99 -7.30 18.56
CA GLY A 294 -11.17 -6.08 18.46
C GLY A 294 -11.85 -4.91 17.73
N THR A 295 -12.94 -5.14 16.98
CA THR A 295 -13.68 -4.06 16.31
C THR A 295 -14.75 -3.42 17.19
N TYR A 296 -15.15 -4.09 18.27
CA TYR A 296 -16.25 -3.67 19.12
C TYR A 296 -15.85 -3.49 20.58
N GLU A 297 -16.72 -2.81 21.31
CA GLU A 297 -16.71 -2.73 22.78
C GLU A 297 -18.13 -2.91 23.31
N PHE A 298 -18.24 -3.16 24.62
CA PHE A 298 -19.50 -3.37 25.32
C PHE A 298 -19.84 -2.16 26.21
N PRO A 299 -20.74 -1.25 25.78
CA PRO A 299 -21.20 -0.16 26.63
C PRO A 299 -21.98 -0.66 27.86
N SER A 300 -22.63 -1.81 27.72
CA SER A 300 -23.31 -2.55 28.80
C SER A 300 -23.17 -4.05 28.56
N GLU A 301 -23.60 -4.87 29.54
CA GLU A 301 -23.62 -6.34 29.41
C GLU A 301 -24.48 -6.85 28.25
N THR A 302 -25.40 -6.02 27.74
CA THR A 302 -26.39 -6.39 26.72
C THR A 302 -26.25 -5.63 25.42
N THR A 303 -25.31 -4.68 25.32
CA THR A 303 -25.13 -3.85 24.13
C THR A 303 -23.71 -3.93 23.59
N ILE A 304 -23.60 -3.82 22.28
CA ILE A 304 -22.35 -3.79 21.52
C ILE A 304 -22.30 -2.51 20.69
N ARG A 305 -21.12 -1.90 20.56
CA ARG A 305 -20.91 -0.79 19.63
C ARG A 305 -19.53 -0.88 19.01
N LEU A 306 -19.34 -0.18 17.89
CA LEU A 306 -18.03 -0.04 17.28
C LEU A 306 -17.06 0.62 18.27
N LYS A 307 -15.86 0.06 18.39
CA LYS A 307 -14.80 0.64 19.21
C LYS A 307 -14.35 1.97 18.60
N SER A 308 -14.33 3.05 19.38
CA SER A 308 -13.83 4.33 18.89
C SER A 308 -12.33 4.24 18.57
N LYS A 309 -11.91 4.76 17.40
CA LYS A 309 -10.48 4.85 17.04
C LYS A 309 -9.69 5.68 18.07
N ASP A 310 -10.33 6.63 18.75
CA ASP A 310 -9.70 7.43 19.82
C ASP A 310 -9.42 6.62 21.09
N ALA A 311 -10.23 5.59 21.38
CA ALA A 311 -10.03 4.71 22.52
C ALA A 311 -8.84 3.74 22.31
N ALA A 312 -8.48 3.44 21.06
CA ALA A 312 -7.30 2.64 20.73
C ALA A 312 -5.99 3.40 21.03
N VAL A 313 -5.97 4.72 20.87
CA VAL A 313 -4.82 5.57 21.23
C VAL A 313 -4.69 5.70 22.76
N ALA A 314 -5.82 5.81 23.47
CA ALA A 314 -5.84 5.84 24.94
C ALA A 314 -5.38 4.50 25.56
N SER A 315 -5.80 3.36 24.99
CA SER A 315 -5.39 2.04 25.48
C SER A 315 -3.92 1.69 25.17
N MET A 316 -3.30 2.34 24.18
CA MET A 316 -1.85 2.25 23.95
C MET A 316 -1.03 3.18 24.86
N GLN A 317 -1.62 4.27 25.38
CA GLN A 317 -0.97 5.14 26.36
C GLN A 317 -1.00 4.56 27.78
N ASP A 318 -2.04 3.83 28.16
CA ASP A 318 -2.12 3.17 29.49
C ASP A 318 -1.32 1.87 29.59
N ALA A 319 -0.92 1.26 28.46
CA ALA A 319 -0.05 0.08 28.44
C ALA A 319 1.46 0.42 28.55
N HIS A 320 1.83 1.71 28.62
CA HIS A 320 3.23 2.16 28.67
C HIS A 320 3.62 2.98 29.91
N THR A 321 2.91 2.85 31.02
CA THR A 321 3.30 3.43 32.32
C THR A 321 3.80 2.41 33.34
N THR A 322 4.70 1.52 32.92
CA THR A 322 5.69 0.92 33.84
C THR A 322 7.06 0.80 33.16
N LYS A 323 7.71 1.94 32.87
CA LYS A 323 9.17 1.97 32.65
C LYS A 323 9.89 2.44 33.92
N PRO A 324 10.92 1.71 34.38
CA PRO A 324 11.73 2.13 35.52
C PRO A 324 12.59 3.33 35.15
N SER A 325 12.62 4.27 36.09
CA SER A 325 13.44 5.49 36.17
C SER A 325 14.79 5.43 35.42
N ALA A 326 14.93 6.29 34.41
CA ALA A 326 16.21 6.68 33.82
C ALA A 326 17.08 7.40 34.87
N ARG A 327 17.83 6.64 35.66
CA ARG A 327 18.88 7.18 36.55
C ARG A 327 20.25 7.08 35.86
N LYS A 328 20.73 8.27 35.44
CA LYS A 328 22.10 8.75 35.71
C LYS A 328 23.26 7.91 35.12
N TRP A 329 23.31 7.80 33.79
CA TRP A 329 24.53 7.37 33.09
C TRP A 329 25.68 8.39 33.21
N HIS A 330 25.36 9.69 33.16
CA HIS A 330 26.37 10.77 33.15
C HIS A 330 27.12 11.00 34.48
N GLU A 331 26.65 10.43 35.60
CA GLU A 331 27.37 10.53 36.90
C GLU A 331 28.49 9.48 37.06
N LYS A 332 28.51 8.40 36.26
CA LYS A 332 29.51 7.32 36.41
C LYS A 332 30.90 7.64 35.84
N PHE A 333 31.04 8.65 34.98
CA PHE A 333 32.35 9.03 34.41
C PHE A 333 33.04 10.19 35.15
N ALA A 334 32.35 10.88 36.06
CA ALA A 334 32.94 11.99 36.83
C ALA A 334 33.77 11.52 38.05
N LYS A 335 33.66 10.24 38.46
CA LYS A 335 34.35 9.71 39.65
C LYS A 335 35.69 9.00 39.38
N THR A 336 36.14 8.92 38.13
CA THR A 336 37.41 8.23 37.78
C THR A 336 38.57 9.18 37.47
N ARG A 337 38.42 10.49 37.73
CA ARG A 337 39.44 11.51 37.51
C ARG A 337 39.84 12.25 38.80
N LYS A 338 40.06 11.52 39.89
CA LYS A 338 40.87 11.96 41.03
C LYS A 338 41.59 10.77 41.66
N LYS A 339 42.78 10.48 41.14
CA LYS A 339 43.91 10.01 41.92
C LYS A 339 45.16 10.59 41.28
#